data_AF-A0A158HTD9-F1
#
_entry.id   AF-A0A158HTD9-F1
#
_cell.length_a   1.000
_cell.length_b   1.000
_cell.length_c   1.000
_cell.angle_alpha   90.00
_cell.angle_beta   90.00
_cell.angle_gamma   90.00
#
_symmetry.space_group_name_H-M   'P 1'
#
loop_
_entity.id
_entity.type
_entity.pdbx_description
1 polymer ?
#
loop_
_entity_poly.entity_id
_entity_poly.type
_entity_poly.pdbx_seq_one_letter_code
_entity_poly.pdbx_strand_id
1 'polypeptide(L)'
;MSTQTEERAHALLSPSSAYTWISCKASTAAQLGQPDDSSEYADEGTAAHELAKWCLEGGTDTTAYIGRIIPVGEREFEVDDEMAGFVQTYVDGVRDRVAAYELAGATVEMLVEQRLSIEHITGEKGAKGTSDCVLIASWPTRAEICVIDLKYGRGVAVLAEGNYQGMLYAGGAVEEHGAFHDFDTVVIVIHQPRLSETPSEWSQPIDSLLGWLDTVAKPAAETAMLYVDSVELAPLALADFNPGEKQCKFCKAKAVCPALMAHVETTLAADFTSFDISPEHRAPLKIELLDNDALGRVYESLDLIDGWMKAVRGRIEVELLAGNAVPGTKLVAGRRGARKWSSTDEAEALLKSMRLKQDEMYTFKVISPTQAEKLLAKESPRRWKKVESLVTQADGKPSVAPEHDKRPALVIEPVVDEFEAVTTEDDGGDLV
;
A
#
# COMPACT_ATOMS: atom_id res chain seq x y z
N MET A 1 -26.89 8.37 -8.60
CA MET A 1 -26.16 7.74 -9.71
C MET A 1 -24.90 7.16 -9.08
N SER A 2 -24.90 5.86 -8.84
CA SER A 2 -23.77 5.15 -8.25
C SER A 2 -22.67 5.09 -9.31
N THR A 3 -21.59 5.84 -9.14
CA THR A 3 -20.37 5.62 -9.91
C THR A 3 -19.82 4.28 -9.45
N GLN A 4 -20.15 3.22 -10.19
CA GLN A 4 -19.47 1.94 -10.07
C GLN A 4 -17.99 2.20 -10.39
N THR A 5 -17.15 2.13 -9.37
CA THR A 5 -15.71 2.00 -9.54
C THR A 5 -15.51 0.71 -10.33
N GLU A 6 -15.14 0.80 -11.61
CA GLU A 6 -14.80 -0.37 -12.43
C GLU A 6 -13.85 -1.26 -11.63
N GLU A 7 -14.19 -2.54 -11.45
CA GLU A 7 -13.30 -3.55 -10.90
C GLU A 7 -12.03 -3.58 -11.75
N ARG A 8 -10.98 -2.96 -11.24
CA ARG A 8 -9.64 -2.96 -11.84
C ARG A 8 -9.09 -4.37 -11.64
N ALA A 9 -9.27 -5.27 -12.61
CA ALA A 9 -8.55 -6.54 -12.63
C ALA A 9 -7.03 -6.22 -12.62
N HIS A 10 -6.40 -6.37 -11.45
CA HIS A 10 -4.99 -6.10 -11.28
C HIS A 10 -4.18 -7.21 -11.95
N ALA A 11 -3.17 -6.83 -12.74
CA ALA A 11 -2.19 -7.77 -13.27
C ALA A 11 -1.55 -8.57 -12.11
N LEU A 12 -1.32 -9.86 -12.32
CA LEU A 12 -0.73 -10.73 -11.31
C LEU A 12 0.68 -10.23 -10.93
N LEU A 13 1.44 -9.75 -11.92
CA LEU A 13 2.75 -9.13 -11.77
C LEU A 13 2.66 -7.59 -11.75
N SER A 14 1.77 -7.06 -10.93
CA SER A 14 1.57 -5.60 -10.81
C SER A 14 2.84 -4.84 -10.36
N PRO A 15 3.02 -3.56 -10.76
CA PRO A 15 4.18 -2.77 -10.36
C PRO A 15 4.30 -2.55 -8.84
N SER A 16 3.18 -2.40 -8.14
CA SER A 16 3.15 -2.25 -6.68
C SER A 16 3.63 -3.49 -5.93
N SER A 17 3.56 -4.68 -6.56
CA SER A 17 4.05 -5.95 -6.02
C SER A 17 5.40 -6.38 -6.60
N ALA A 18 6.09 -5.51 -7.36
CA ALA A 18 7.31 -5.84 -8.09
C ALA A 18 8.44 -6.40 -7.23
N TYR A 19 8.63 -5.90 -6.01
CA TYR A 19 9.62 -6.47 -5.09
C TYR A 19 9.32 -7.92 -4.74
N THR A 20 8.05 -8.33 -4.73
CA THR A 20 7.64 -9.69 -4.45
C THR A 20 7.99 -10.60 -5.62
N TRP A 21 7.47 -10.31 -6.83
CA TRP A 21 7.63 -11.22 -7.97
C TRP A 21 9.00 -11.13 -8.67
N ILE A 22 9.70 -9.98 -8.63
CA ILE A 22 11.06 -9.89 -9.18
C ILE A 22 12.06 -10.62 -8.27
N SER A 23 11.99 -10.37 -6.96
CA SER A 23 12.98 -10.91 -6.03
C SER A 23 12.68 -12.35 -5.59
N CYS A 24 11.42 -12.77 -5.56
CA CYS A 24 11.00 -14.12 -5.17
C CYS A 24 9.93 -14.65 -6.14
N LYS A 25 10.36 -15.12 -7.32
CA LYS A 25 9.48 -15.47 -8.45
C LYS A 25 8.43 -16.53 -8.10
N ALA A 26 8.82 -17.55 -7.32
CA ALA A 26 7.89 -18.59 -6.85
C ALA A 26 6.80 -18.07 -5.91
N SER A 27 7.00 -16.90 -5.29
CA SER A 27 5.96 -16.30 -4.44
C SER A 27 4.72 -15.88 -5.23
N THR A 28 4.83 -15.63 -6.54
CA THR A 28 3.65 -15.33 -7.37
C THR A 28 2.67 -16.50 -7.36
N ALA A 29 3.16 -17.72 -7.64
CA ALA A 29 2.35 -18.93 -7.59
C ALA A 29 1.86 -19.24 -6.16
N ALA A 30 2.72 -19.07 -5.15
CA ALA A 30 2.35 -19.33 -3.76
C ALA A 30 1.27 -18.39 -3.20
N GLN A 31 1.06 -17.22 -3.82
CA GLN A 31 0.04 -16.26 -3.42
C GLN A 31 -1.34 -16.53 -4.05
N LEU A 32 -1.44 -17.44 -5.02
CA LEU A 32 -2.72 -17.80 -5.63
C LEU A 32 -3.65 -18.40 -4.56
N GLY A 33 -4.91 -17.93 -4.54
CA GLY A 33 -5.92 -18.35 -3.57
C GLY A 33 -5.67 -17.89 -2.13
N GLN A 34 -4.60 -17.13 -1.86
CA GLN A 34 -4.38 -16.55 -0.53
C GLN A 34 -5.32 -15.34 -0.33
N PRO A 35 -5.89 -15.15 0.88
CA PRO A 35 -6.73 -14.01 1.18
C PRO A 35 -6.04 -12.68 0.85
N ASP A 36 -6.78 -11.76 0.22
CA ASP A 36 -6.34 -10.40 -0.05
C ASP A 36 -7.15 -9.43 0.81
N ASP A 37 -6.68 -9.22 2.05
CA ASP A 37 -7.37 -8.32 2.97
C ASP A 37 -6.91 -6.88 2.72
N SER A 38 -7.82 -6.05 2.20
CA SER A 38 -7.61 -4.60 2.22
C SER A 38 -7.64 -4.11 3.68
N SER A 39 -6.58 -3.42 4.08
CA SER A 39 -6.53 -2.78 5.40
C SER A 39 -7.13 -1.37 5.32
N GLU A 40 -7.67 -0.87 6.43
CA GLU A 40 -8.13 0.52 6.53
C GLU A 40 -7.03 1.52 6.11
N TYR A 41 -5.77 1.21 6.40
CA TYR A 41 -4.62 2.03 5.97
C TYR A 41 -4.37 2.00 4.46
N ALA A 42 -4.66 0.87 3.80
CA ALA A 42 -4.54 0.77 2.34
C ALA A 42 -5.65 1.59 1.68
N ASP A 43 -6.87 1.48 2.19
CA ASP A 43 -8.02 2.22 1.68
C ASP A 43 -7.90 3.74 1.95
N GLU A 44 -7.38 4.14 3.13
CA GLU A 44 -7.06 5.55 3.44
C GLU A 44 -6.03 6.09 2.42
N GLY A 45 -5.06 5.25 2.04
CA GLY A 45 -4.12 5.56 0.98
C GLY A 45 -4.81 5.77 -0.36
N THR A 46 -5.70 4.87 -0.77
CA THR A 46 -6.47 5.03 -2.02
C THR A 46 -7.30 6.32 -2.02
N ALA A 47 -7.92 6.68 -0.90
CA ALA A 47 -8.63 7.95 -0.78
C ALA A 47 -7.70 9.16 -0.97
N ALA A 48 -6.49 9.11 -0.41
CA ALA A 48 -5.50 10.17 -0.58
C ALA A 48 -5.02 10.32 -2.03
N HIS A 49 -4.86 9.22 -2.78
CA HIS A 49 -4.53 9.26 -4.21
C HIS A 49 -5.68 9.86 -5.04
N GLU A 50 -6.93 9.48 -4.74
CA GLU A 50 -8.10 10.05 -5.42
C GLU A 50 -8.23 11.57 -5.16
N LEU A 51 -7.96 12.02 -3.94
CA LEU A 51 -7.90 13.46 -3.63
C LEU A 51 -6.77 14.16 -4.41
N ALA A 52 -5.58 13.56 -4.47
CA ALA A 52 -4.45 14.11 -5.22
C ALA A 52 -4.79 14.26 -6.71
N LYS A 53 -5.41 13.23 -7.29
CA LYS A 53 -5.91 13.23 -8.66
C LYS A 53 -6.85 14.40 -8.92
N TRP A 54 -7.91 14.57 -8.11
CA TRP A 54 -8.85 15.68 -8.26
C TRP A 54 -8.17 17.05 -8.25
N CYS A 55 -7.17 17.22 -7.37
CA CYS A 55 -6.43 18.47 -7.22
C CYS A 55 -5.51 18.75 -8.42
N LEU A 56 -4.83 17.73 -8.94
CA LEU A 56 -3.92 17.86 -10.10
C LEU A 56 -4.70 18.07 -11.40
N GLU A 57 -5.75 17.30 -11.66
CA GLU A 57 -6.60 17.45 -12.85
C GLU A 57 -7.40 18.78 -12.80
N GLY A 58 -7.90 19.15 -11.63
CA GLY A 58 -8.72 20.34 -11.44
C GLY A 58 -7.94 21.64 -11.25
N GLY A 59 -6.61 21.58 -11.05
CA GLY A 59 -5.81 22.75 -10.70
C GLY A 59 -6.27 23.43 -9.39
N THR A 60 -6.75 22.64 -8.43
CA THR A 60 -7.34 23.12 -7.17
C THR A 60 -6.52 22.65 -5.97
N ASP A 61 -6.62 23.37 -4.85
CA ASP A 61 -5.99 22.93 -3.60
C ASP A 61 -6.91 21.99 -2.83
N THR A 62 -6.31 21.10 -2.04
CA THR A 62 -7.00 20.11 -1.21
C THR A 62 -7.98 20.74 -0.22
N THR A 63 -7.74 21.99 0.18
CA THR A 63 -8.61 22.77 1.07
C THR A 63 -10.02 22.94 0.50
N ALA A 64 -10.17 22.96 -0.83
CA ALA A 64 -11.47 23.02 -1.50
C ALA A 64 -12.33 21.76 -1.31
N TYR A 65 -11.72 20.66 -0.86
CA TYR A 65 -12.37 19.36 -0.69
C TYR A 65 -12.55 18.95 0.77
N ILE A 66 -12.15 19.78 1.74
CA ILE A 66 -12.32 19.47 3.17
C ILE A 66 -13.81 19.22 3.48
N GLY A 67 -14.09 18.14 4.21
CA GLY A 67 -15.43 17.67 4.55
C GLY A 67 -16.11 16.82 3.46
N ARG A 68 -15.48 16.65 2.29
CA ARG A 68 -15.98 15.73 1.25
C ARG A 68 -15.68 14.29 1.65
N ILE A 69 -16.60 13.38 1.31
CA ILE A 69 -16.44 11.94 1.53
C ILE A 69 -15.92 11.28 0.25
N ILE A 70 -14.86 10.48 0.38
CA ILE A 70 -14.30 9.62 -0.66
C ILE A 70 -14.63 8.16 -0.32
N PRO A 71 -15.53 7.51 -1.09
CA PRO A 71 -15.81 6.09 -0.89
C PRO A 71 -14.69 5.23 -1.47
N VAL A 72 -14.21 4.26 -0.69
CA VAL A 72 -13.21 3.26 -1.11
C VAL A 72 -13.66 1.89 -0.62
N GLY A 73 -14.02 1.00 -1.56
CA GLY A 73 -14.63 -0.29 -1.21
C GLY A 73 -15.89 -0.09 -0.37
N GLU A 74 -15.92 -0.73 0.80
CA GLU A 74 -17.02 -0.62 1.77
C GLU A 74 -16.82 0.50 2.80
N ARG A 75 -15.74 1.29 2.68
CA ARG A 75 -15.35 2.33 3.64
C ARG A 75 -15.53 3.72 3.05
N GLU A 76 -15.75 4.69 3.93
CA GLU A 76 -15.87 6.09 3.58
C GLU A 76 -14.82 6.91 4.32
N PHE A 77 -14.08 7.75 3.60
CA PHE A 77 -13.02 8.59 4.15
C PHE A 77 -13.40 10.06 3.98
N GLU A 78 -13.58 10.77 5.08
CA GLU A 78 -13.73 12.23 5.05
C GLU A 78 -12.36 12.87 4.78
N VAL A 79 -12.30 13.80 3.83
CA VAL A 79 -11.15 14.67 3.64
C VAL A 79 -11.08 15.62 4.83
N ASP A 80 -10.26 15.28 5.82
CA ASP A 80 -9.97 16.14 6.96
C ASP A 80 -8.73 17.01 6.73
N ASP A 81 -8.44 17.90 7.69
CA ASP A 81 -7.28 18.80 7.62
C ASP A 81 -5.94 18.05 7.54
N GLU A 82 -5.84 16.84 8.13
CA GLU A 82 -4.61 16.03 8.09
C GLU A 82 -4.38 15.47 6.69
N MET A 83 -5.38 14.80 6.12
CA MET A 83 -5.31 14.27 4.76
C MET A 83 -5.08 15.38 3.75
N ALA A 84 -5.84 16.48 3.85
CA ALA A 84 -5.67 17.65 2.98
C ALA A 84 -4.24 18.19 3.06
N GLY A 85 -3.69 18.41 4.26
CA GLY A 85 -2.33 18.94 4.42
C GLY A 85 -1.24 18.05 3.83
N PHE A 86 -1.32 16.73 4.05
CA PHE A 86 -0.33 15.79 3.51
C PHE A 86 -0.45 15.64 1.99
N VAL A 87 -1.67 15.54 1.46
CA VAL A 87 -1.90 15.44 0.01
C VAL A 87 -1.53 16.75 -0.68
N GLN A 88 -1.77 17.92 -0.06
CA GLN A 88 -1.34 19.21 -0.59
C GLN A 88 0.16 19.26 -0.79
N THR A 89 0.94 18.71 0.15
CA THR A 89 2.40 18.67 0.03
C THR A 89 2.83 17.91 -1.23
N TYR A 90 2.15 16.80 -1.56
CA TYR A 90 2.38 16.06 -2.81
C TYR A 90 1.98 16.87 -4.05
N VAL A 91 0.77 17.45 -4.03
CA VAL A 91 0.24 18.26 -5.15
C VAL A 91 1.17 19.44 -5.46
N ASP A 92 1.64 20.14 -4.42
CA ASP A 92 2.59 21.24 -4.54
C ASP A 92 3.93 20.73 -5.09
N GLY A 93 4.44 19.60 -4.59
CA GLY A 93 5.67 18.99 -5.10
C GLY A 93 5.62 18.65 -6.60
N VAL A 94 4.48 18.16 -7.10
CA VAL A 94 4.26 17.91 -8.54
C VAL A 94 4.24 19.23 -9.32
N ARG A 95 3.48 20.23 -8.85
CA ARG A 95 3.37 21.55 -9.50
C ARG A 95 4.71 22.28 -9.55
N ASP A 96 5.47 22.25 -8.45
CA ASP A 96 6.80 22.84 -8.36
C ASP A 96 7.77 22.17 -9.34
N ARG A 97 7.67 20.84 -9.53
CA ARG A 97 8.45 20.11 -10.53
C ARG A 97 8.12 20.55 -11.95
N VAL A 98 6.83 20.67 -12.28
CA VAL A 98 6.38 21.18 -13.58
C VAL A 98 6.94 22.59 -13.82
N ALA A 99 6.76 23.50 -12.86
CA ALA A 99 7.26 24.87 -12.95
C ALA A 99 8.80 24.92 -13.10
N ALA A 100 9.53 24.03 -12.42
CA ALA A 100 10.98 23.94 -12.54
C ALA A 100 11.42 23.49 -13.95
N TYR A 101 10.74 22.51 -14.55
CA TYR A 101 11.02 22.10 -15.94
C TYR A 101 10.70 23.20 -16.94
N GLU A 102 9.56 23.88 -16.80
CA GLU A 102 9.17 24.99 -17.67
C GLU A 102 10.16 26.16 -17.57
N LEU A 103 10.60 26.50 -16.35
CA LEU A 103 11.65 27.50 -16.11
C LEU A 103 12.98 27.11 -16.77
N ALA A 104 13.28 25.81 -16.83
CA ALA A 104 14.43 25.25 -17.54
C ALA A 104 14.21 25.14 -19.07
N GLY A 105 13.09 25.64 -19.61
CA GLY A 105 12.81 25.71 -21.04
C GLY A 105 12.21 24.44 -21.64
N ALA A 106 11.68 23.53 -20.82
CA ALA A 106 10.94 22.37 -21.31
C ALA A 106 9.48 22.73 -21.61
N THR A 107 8.88 22.04 -22.58
CA THR A 107 7.43 21.83 -22.63
C THR A 107 7.11 20.61 -21.78
N VAL A 108 6.16 20.73 -20.84
CA VAL A 108 5.81 19.65 -19.91
C VAL A 108 4.40 19.14 -20.20
N GLU A 109 4.27 17.83 -20.36
CA GLU A 109 3.00 17.12 -20.34
C GLU A 109 2.84 16.40 -19.01
N MET A 110 1.74 16.68 -18.29
CA MET A 110 1.41 16.05 -17.01
C MET A 110 0.29 15.04 -17.21
N LEU A 111 0.58 13.77 -16.93
CA LEU A 111 -0.33 12.64 -17.04
C LEU A 111 -0.66 12.14 -15.63
N VAL A 112 -1.89 12.34 -15.18
CA VAL A 112 -2.35 11.99 -13.82
C VAL A 112 -3.13 10.67 -13.87
N GLU A 113 -2.88 9.76 -12.92
CA GLU A 113 -3.47 8.42 -12.88
C GLU A 113 -3.32 7.66 -14.22
N GLN A 114 -2.16 7.81 -14.85
CA GLN A 114 -1.89 7.24 -16.17
C GLN A 114 -1.87 5.72 -16.10
N ARG A 115 -2.77 5.09 -16.88
CA ARG A 115 -2.80 3.62 -17.06
C ARG A 115 -1.78 3.22 -18.13
N LEU A 116 -0.64 2.72 -17.67
CA LEU A 116 0.48 2.31 -18.52
C LEU A 116 0.45 0.81 -18.80
N SER A 117 0.62 0.43 -20.06
CA SER A 117 0.85 -0.96 -20.43
C SER A 117 2.17 -1.49 -19.85
N ILE A 118 2.10 -2.65 -19.20
CA ILE A 118 3.27 -3.40 -18.72
C ILE A 118 3.31 -4.82 -19.32
N GLU A 119 2.45 -5.11 -20.30
CA GLU A 119 2.42 -6.39 -21.01
C GLU A 119 3.79 -6.71 -21.65
N HIS A 120 4.46 -5.70 -22.21
CA HIS A 120 5.79 -5.85 -22.81
C HIS A 120 6.90 -6.23 -21.79
N ILE A 121 6.63 -6.08 -20.49
CA ILE A 121 7.55 -6.44 -19.40
C ILE A 121 7.14 -7.76 -18.78
N THR A 122 5.85 -7.92 -18.50
CA THR A 122 5.30 -9.02 -17.70
C THR A 122 4.97 -10.25 -18.55
N GLY A 123 4.71 -10.08 -19.84
CA GLY A 123 4.16 -11.12 -20.71
C GLY A 123 2.67 -11.41 -20.48
N GLU A 124 2.06 -10.78 -19.47
CA GLU A 124 0.64 -10.93 -19.16
C GLU A 124 -0.19 -10.09 -20.15
N LYS A 125 -1.06 -10.76 -20.91
CA LYS A 125 -1.89 -10.12 -21.92
C LYS A 125 -2.81 -9.07 -21.29
N GLY A 126 -2.73 -7.83 -21.77
CA GLY A 126 -3.51 -6.71 -21.29
C GLY A 126 -3.08 -6.17 -19.92
N ALA A 127 -1.94 -6.61 -19.38
CA ALA A 127 -1.46 -6.14 -18.09
C ALA A 127 -1.15 -4.64 -18.10
N LYS A 128 -1.68 -3.94 -17.10
CA LYS A 128 -1.50 -2.51 -16.90
C LYS A 128 -1.16 -2.18 -15.46
N GLY A 129 -0.35 -1.16 -15.29
CA GLY A 129 -0.16 -0.45 -14.03
C GLY A 129 -0.81 0.92 -14.08
N THR A 130 -1.14 1.51 -12.93
CA THR A 130 -1.57 2.92 -12.85
C THR A 130 -0.50 3.69 -12.08
N SER A 131 0.11 4.67 -12.72
CA SER A 131 1.06 5.59 -12.11
C SER A 131 0.33 6.85 -11.66
N ASP A 132 0.62 7.34 -10.45
CA ASP A 132 -0.09 8.50 -9.89
C ASP A 132 0.12 9.77 -10.72
N CYS A 133 1.37 10.02 -11.11
CA CYS A 133 1.74 11.13 -11.98
C CYS A 133 2.97 10.77 -12.82
N VAL A 134 2.88 11.00 -14.13
CA VAL A 134 4.00 10.95 -15.06
C VAL A 134 4.14 12.32 -15.71
N LEU A 135 5.34 12.91 -15.63
CA LEU A 135 5.68 14.11 -16.37
C LEU A 135 6.58 13.73 -17.54
N ILE A 136 6.23 14.21 -18.73
CA ILE A 136 7.09 14.16 -19.92
C ILE A 136 7.60 15.58 -20.16
N ALA A 137 8.89 15.80 -19.88
CA ALA A 137 9.55 17.08 -20.09
C ALA A 137 10.35 17.04 -21.39
N SER A 138 9.99 17.86 -22.37
CA SER A 138 10.61 17.89 -23.70
C SER A 138 11.33 19.20 -23.96
N TRP A 139 12.61 19.11 -24.30
CA TRP A 139 13.45 20.19 -24.80
C TRP A 139 13.69 20.03 -26.31
N PRO A 140 14.23 21.03 -27.01
CA PRO A 140 14.50 20.92 -28.44
C PRO A 140 15.42 19.76 -28.87
N THR A 141 16.21 19.19 -27.95
CA THR A 141 17.22 18.17 -28.26
C THR A 141 17.13 16.89 -27.43
N ARG A 142 16.19 16.82 -26.47
CA ARG A 142 16.05 15.67 -25.56
C ARG A 142 14.68 15.67 -24.88
N ALA A 143 14.29 14.54 -24.34
CA ALA A 143 13.17 14.43 -23.42
C ALA A 143 13.54 13.64 -22.15
N GLU A 144 12.76 13.85 -21.10
CA GLU A 144 12.88 13.17 -19.80
C GLU A 144 11.52 12.66 -19.36
N ILE A 145 11.49 11.45 -18.77
CA ILE A 145 10.32 10.91 -18.06
C ILE A 145 10.56 11.10 -16.57
N CYS A 146 9.62 11.72 -15.87
CA CYS A 146 9.62 11.83 -14.42
C CYS A 146 8.37 11.16 -13.84
N VAL A 147 8.56 10.01 -13.19
CA VAL A 147 7.50 9.29 -12.48
C VAL A 147 7.46 9.78 -11.03
N ILE A 148 6.31 10.28 -10.60
CA ILE A 148 6.11 10.80 -9.23
C ILE A 148 5.03 9.97 -8.55
N ASP A 149 5.47 9.05 -7.69
CA ASP A 149 4.60 8.12 -6.96
C ASP A 149 4.35 8.63 -5.53
N LEU A 150 3.08 8.72 -5.16
CA LEU A 150 2.62 9.07 -3.83
C LEU A 150 2.65 7.82 -2.96
N LYS A 151 3.34 7.92 -1.82
CA LYS A 151 3.25 6.94 -0.73
C LYS A 151 2.58 7.58 0.47
N TYR A 152 1.31 7.23 0.68
CA TYR A 152 0.56 7.79 1.81
C TYR A 152 0.81 7.04 3.14
N GLY A 153 1.37 5.84 3.10
CA GLY A 153 1.67 5.07 4.32
C GLY A 153 2.71 5.74 5.23
N ARG A 154 2.56 5.59 6.56
CA ARG A 154 3.44 6.21 7.57
C ARG A 154 4.50 5.28 8.20
N GLY A 155 4.41 3.98 7.94
CA GLY A 155 5.14 2.93 8.67
C GLY A 155 6.48 2.48 8.06
N VAL A 156 6.73 2.75 6.78
CA VAL A 156 7.91 2.24 6.05
C VAL A 156 8.41 3.31 5.12
N ALA A 157 9.69 3.68 5.23
CA ALA A 157 10.32 4.57 4.27
C ALA A 157 10.41 3.87 2.91
N VAL A 158 9.93 4.53 1.86
CA VAL A 158 10.12 4.07 0.47
C VAL A 158 11.09 5.04 -0.19
N LEU A 159 12.14 4.49 -0.81
CA LEU A 159 13.19 5.27 -1.48
C LEU A 159 13.06 5.13 -2.99
N ALA A 160 13.48 6.17 -3.72
CA ALA A 160 13.45 6.21 -5.18
C ALA A 160 14.57 5.39 -5.83
N GLU A 161 15.74 5.34 -5.20
CA GLU A 161 16.90 4.61 -5.74
C GLU A 161 16.61 3.11 -5.88
N GLY A 162 16.70 2.60 -7.11
CA GLY A 162 16.40 1.20 -7.43
C GLY A 162 14.95 0.80 -7.13
N ASN A 163 14.01 1.73 -7.22
CA ASN A 163 12.60 1.47 -6.97
C ASN A 163 11.95 0.70 -8.13
N TYR A 164 11.66 -0.59 -7.94
CA TYR A 164 11.13 -1.44 -9.00
C TYR A 164 9.77 -0.97 -9.53
N GLN A 165 8.89 -0.48 -8.65
CA GLN A 165 7.58 0.04 -9.06
C GLN A 165 7.74 1.27 -9.98
N GLY A 166 8.54 2.25 -9.56
CA GLY A 166 8.83 3.45 -10.35
C GLY A 166 9.51 3.12 -11.68
N MET A 167 10.44 2.16 -11.69
CA MET A 167 11.13 1.70 -12.90
C MET A 167 10.17 1.02 -13.90
N LEU A 168 9.21 0.22 -13.42
CA LEU A 168 8.21 -0.40 -14.28
C LEU A 168 7.24 0.62 -14.87
N TYR A 169 6.81 1.62 -14.09
CA TYR A 169 6.02 2.73 -14.62
C TYR A 169 6.82 3.53 -15.66
N ALA A 170 8.10 3.82 -15.40
CA ALA A 170 8.94 4.47 -16.40
C ALA A 170 9.04 3.64 -17.68
N GLY A 171 9.23 2.32 -17.58
CA GLY A 171 9.22 1.41 -18.74
C GLY A 171 7.89 1.44 -19.51
N GLY A 172 6.76 1.43 -18.81
CA GLY A 172 5.44 1.64 -19.41
C GLY A 172 5.30 2.96 -20.15
N ALA A 173 5.79 4.06 -19.57
CA ALA A 173 5.76 5.37 -20.20
C ALA A 173 6.68 5.44 -21.44
N VAL A 174 7.83 4.77 -21.41
CA VAL A 174 8.72 4.64 -22.58
C VAL A 174 8.02 3.91 -23.71
N GLU A 175 7.34 2.79 -23.42
CA GLU A 175 6.61 2.02 -24.44
C GLU A 175 5.49 2.84 -25.08
N GLU A 176 4.73 3.61 -24.28
CA GLU A 176 3.60 4.39 -24.79
C GLU A 176 4.01 5.67 -25.54
N HIS A 177 5.08 6.33 -25.10
CA HIS A 177 5.44 7.67 -25.57
C HIS A 177 6.78 7.74 -26.34
N GLY A 178 7.60 6.70 -26.29
CA GLY A 178 8.95 6.70 -26.89
C GLY A 178 8.96 6.85 -28.42
N ALA A 179 7.84 6.59 -29.10
CA ALA A 179 7.70 6.86 -30.53
C ALA A 179 7.65 8.36 -30.88
N PHE A 180 7.33 9.21 -29.90
CA PHE A 180 7.15 10.67 -30.08
C PHE A 180 8.22 11.50 -29.40
N HIS A 181 9.01 10.89 -28.50
CA HIS A 181 9.98 11.58 -27.66
C HIS A 181 11.31 10.83 -27.63
N ASP A 182 12.40 11.54 -27.88
CA ASP A 182 13.77 11.04 -27.71
C ASP A 182 14.17 11.14 -26.23
N PHE A 183 13.71 10.20 -25.42
CA PHE A 183 14.03 10.15 -24.00
C PHE A 183 15.51 9.81 -23.78
N ASP A 184 16.22 10.58 -22.95
CA ASP A 184 17.59 10.27 -22.53
C ASP A 184 17.71 9.92 -21.04
N THR A 185 16.75 10.37 -20.23
CA THR A 185 16.79 10.32 -18.78
C THR A 185 15.45 9.90 -18.20
N VAL A 186 15.51 9.12 -17.13
CA VAL A 186 14.37 8.77 -16.28
C VAL A 186 14.63 9.26 -14.87
N VAL A 187 13.64 9.93 -14.30
CA VAL A 187 13.62 10.36 -12.90
C VAL A 187 12.48 9.65 -12.19
N ILE A 188 12.80 9.05 -11.06
CA ILE A 188 11.83 8.45 -10.15
C ILE A 188 11.79 9.31 -8.90
N VAL A 189 10.60 9.74 -8.54
CA VAL A 189 10.33 10.51 -7.33
C VAL A 189 9.36 9.72 -6.48
N ILE A 190 9.76 9.44 -5.24
CA ILE A 190 8.89 8.87 -4.23
C ILE A 190 8.53 9.96 -3.24
N HIS A 191 7.28 10.37 -3.25
CA HIS A 191 6.78 11.40 -2.37
C HIS A 191 6.03 10.74 -1.20
N GLN A 192 6.55 10.88 0.03
CA GLN A 192 5.97 10.26 1.22
C GLN A 192 5.69 11.30 2.33
N PRO A 193 4.69 12.19 2.16
CA PRO A 193 4.50 13.39 3.00
C PRO A 193 4.36 13.10 4.50
N ARG A 194 3.77 11.97 4.88
CA ARG A 194 3.58 11.56 6.29
C ARG A 194 4.87 11.14 6.99
N LEU A 195 5.95 10.94 6.24
CA LEU A 195 7.26 10.54 6.76
C LEU A 195 8.32 11.62 6.55
N SER A 196 8.32 12.28 5.40
CA SER A 196 9.29 13.29 5.02
C SER A 196 8.62 14.38 4.19
N GLU A 197 8.92 15.65 4.49
CA GLU A 197 8.52 16.79 3.66
C GLU A 197 9.28 16.81 2.33
N THR A 198 10.53 16.33 2.32
CA THR A 198 11.34 16.25 1.09
C THR A 198 11.14 14.88 0.41
N PRO A 199 10.80 14.84 -0.88
CA PRO A 199 10.72 13.60 -1.66
C PRO A 199 12.09 12.89 -1.77
N SER A 200 12.05 11.56 -1.92
CA SER A 200 13.22 10.81 -2.36
C SER A 200 13.28 10.84 -3.88
N GLU A 201 14.45 11.14 -4.44
CA GLU A 201 14.61 11.27 -5.89
C GLU A 201 15.80 10.45 -6.37
N TRP A 202 15.64 9.86 -7.56
CA TRP A 202 16.71 9.14 -8.23
C TRP A 202 16.60 9.32 -9.74
N SER A 203 17.71 9.64 -10.38
CA SER A 203 17.82 9.85 -11.82
C SER A 203 18.81 8.87 -12.42
N GLN A 204 18.49 8.36 -13.61
CA GLN A 204 19.36 7.48 -14.38
C GLN A 204 19.18 7.67 -15.89
N PRO A 205 20.18 7.32 -16.71
CA PRO A 205 20.02 7.26 -18.16
C PRO A 205 18.97 6.23 -18.58
N ILE A 206 18.28 6.50 -19.68
CA ILE A 206 17.26 5.58 -20.24
C ILE A 206 17.83 4.19 -20.53
N ASP A 207 19.06 4.11 -21.04
CA ASP A 207 19.73 2.85 -21.38
C ASP A 207 19.92 1.95 -20.15
N SER A 208 20.15 2.55 -18.97
CA SER A 208 20.26 1.82 -17.71
C SER A 208 18.91 1.21 -17.31
N LEU A 209 17.81 1.94 -17.52
CA LEU A 209 16.47 1.41 -17.28
C LEU A 209 16.16 0.26 -18.23
N LEU A 210 16.36 0.46 -19.55
CA LEU A 210 16.10 -0.56 -20.56
C LEU A 210 16.94 -1.83 -20.31
N GLY A 211 18.22 -1.65 -19.99
CA GLY A 211 19.10 -2.75 -19.60
C GLY A 211 18.60 -3.51 -18.38
N TRP A 212 18.09 -2.81 -17.36
CA TRP A 212 17.47 -3.46 -16.18
C TRP A 212 16.17 -4.20 -16.55
N LEU A 213 15.32 -3.61 -17.40
CA LEU A 213 14.10 -4.27 -17.86
C LEU A 213 14.42 -5.59 -18.57
N ASP A 214 15.41 -5.59 -19.46
CA ASP A 214 15.78 -6.75 -20.27
C ASP A 214 16.53 -7.83 -19.46
N THR A 215 17.35 -7.43 -18.49
CA THR A 215 18.21 -8.38 -17.76
C THR A 215 17.66 -8.82 -16.42
N VAL A 216 16.70 -8.08 -15.84
CA VAL A 216 16.15 -8.35 -14.50
C VAL A 216 14.64 -8.52 -14.54
N ALA A 217 13.89 -7.52 -15.01
CA ALA A 217 12.43 -7.52 -14.87
C ALA A 217 11.75 -8.56 -15.76
N LYS A 218 12.02 -8.55 -17.06
CA LYS A 218 11.43 -9.50 -18.02
C LYS A 218 11.78 -10.95 -17.69
N PRO A 219 13.05 -11.35 -17.45
CA PRO A 219 13.37 -12.73 -17.09
C PRO A 219 12.72 -13.17 -15.76
N ALA A 220 12.58 -12.25 -14.80
CA ALA A 220 11.88 -12.56 -13.56
C ALA A 220 10.38 -12.77 -13.78
N ALA A 221 9.75 -11.96 -14.63
CA ALA A 221 8.35 -12.11 -14.98
C ALA A 221 8.09 -13.45 -15.69
N GLU A 222 8.92 -13.79 -16.69
CA GLU A 222 8.87 -15.08 -17.38
C GLU A 222 8.97 -16.25 -16.39
N THR A 223 9.94 -16.19 -15.47
CA THR A 223 10.11 -17.25 -14.46
C THR A 223 8.91 -17.32 -13.50
N ALA A 224 8.37 -16.18 -13.08
CA ALA A 224 7.20 -16.14 -12.20
C ALA A 224 5.96 -16.75 -12.87
N MET A 225 5.73 -16.44 -14.16
CA MET A 225 4.65 -17.03 -14.94
C MET A 225 4.84 -18.53 -15.15
N LEU A 226 6.07 -19.00 -15.38
CA LEU A 226 6.35 -20.44 -15.44
C LEU A 226 5.98 -21.17 -14.15
N TYR A 227 6.23 -20.57 -12.97
CA TYR A 227 5.77 -21.15 -11.71
C TYR A 227 4.25 -21.17 -11.62
N VAL A 228 3.57 -20.10 -12.01
CA VAL A 228 2.10 -20.02 -12.02
C VAL A 228 1.50 -21.11 -12.91
N ASP A 229 2.03 -21.30 -14.11
CA ASP A 229 1.52 -22.27 -15.08
C ASP A 229 1.80 -23.73 -14.69
N SER A 230 2.82 -23.96 -13.85
CA SER A 230 3.28 -25.31 -13.50
C SER A 230 2.94 -25.77 -12.08
N VAL A 231 2.49 -24.88 -11.19
CA VAL A 231 2.32 -25.17 -9.75
C VAL A 231 1.29 -26.28 -9.49
N GLU A 232 0.28 -26.44 -10.34
CA GLU A 232 -0.69 -27.54 -10.23
C GLU A 232 -0.11 -28.90 -10.66
N LEU A 233 0.93 -28.91 -11.49
CA LEU A 233 1.57 -30.11 -12.03
C LEU A 233 2.83 -30.50 -11.25
N ALA A 234 3.54 -29.51 -10.70
CA ALA A 234 4.78 -29.69 -9.97
C ALA A 234 4.79 -28.78 -8.72
N PRO A 235 5.01 -29.34 -7.52
CA PRO A 235 5.07 -28.54 -6.30
C PRO A 235 6.32 -27.66 -6.28
N LEU A 236 6.21 -26.50 -5.62
CA LEU A 236 7.33 -25.59 -5.38
C LEU A 236 8.34 -26.23 -4.40
N ALA A 237 9.64 -25.97 -4.62
CA ALA A 237 10.73 -26.36 -3.73
C ALA A 237 11.28 -25.15 -2.97
N LEU A 238 11.94 -25.36 -1.82
CA LEU A 238 12.55 -24.26 -1.04
C LEU A 238 13.53 -23.40 -1.86
N ALA A 239 14.25 -24.03 -2.79
CA ALA A 239 15.24 -23.36 -3.63
C ALA A 239 14.61 -22.41 -4.65
N ASP A 240 13.30 -22.55 -4.94
CA ASP A 240 12.55 -21.66 -5.83
C ASP A 240 12.21 -20.33 -5.16
N PHE A 241 12.22 -20.30 -3.82
CA PHE A 241 11.94 -19.12 -3.02
C PHE A 241 13.21 -18.36 -2.67
N ASN A 242 13.06 -17.05 -2.52
CA ASN A 242 14.11 -16.16 -2.04
C ASN A 242 13.52 -15.24 -0.96
N PRO A 243 13.34 -15.73 0.28
CA PRO A 243 12.78 -14.94 1.37
C PRO A 243 13.69 -13.78 1.78
N GLY A 244 13.07 -12.67 2.19
CA GLY A 244 13.78 -11.46 2.61
C GLY A 244 12.82 -10.32 2.93
N GLU A 245 13.34 -9.26 3.57
CA GLU A 245 12.49 -8.23 4.16
C GLU A 245 11.53 -7.57 3.15
N LYS A 246 12.01 -7.15 1.98
CA LYS A 246 11.20 -6.39 1.01
C LYS A 246 10.12 -7.27 0.35
N GLN A 247 10.53 -8.44 -0.13
CA GLN A 247 9.67 -9.36 -0.87
C GLN A 247 8.67 -10.11 0.01
N CYS A 248 8.98 -10.36 1.29
CA CYS A 248 8.07 -11.08 2.19
C CYS A 248 7.09 -10.16 2.91
N LYS A 249 7.38 -8.86 3.06
CA LYS A 249 6.57 -7.93 3.86
C LYS A 249 5.11 -7.84 3.42
N PHE A 250 4.90 -7.75 2.12
CA PHE A 250 3.59 -7.62 1.48
C PHE A 250 3.18 -8.89 0.71
N CYS A 251 3.92 -9.99 0.87
CA CYS A 251 3.54 -11.27 0.28
C CYS A 251 2.33 -11.85 1.01
N LYS A 252 1.26 -12.17 0.29
CA LYS A 252 0.02 -12.74 0.85
C LYS A 252 0.27 -14.11 1.50
N ALA A 253 1.18 -14.89 0.93
CA ALA A 253 1.56 -16.21 1.43
C ALA A 253 2.49 -16.17 2.67
N LYS A 254 2.93 -15.00 3.14
CA LYS A 254 3.99 -14.89 4.16
C LYS A 254 3.71 -15.68 5.45
N ALA A 255 2.45 -15.74 5.87
CA ALA A 255 2.05 -16.42 7.12
C ALA A 255 2.18 -17.95 7.01
N VAL A 256 2.02 -18.49 5.81
CA VAL A 256 2.04 -19.93 5.52
C VAL A 256 3.27 -20.33 4.70
N CYS A 257 4.23 -19.43 4.51
CA CYS A 257 5.40 -19.63 3.67
C CYS A 257 6.50 -20.42 4.41
N PRO A 258 6.77 -21.66 4.01
CA PRO A 258 7.75 -22.51 4.68
C PRO A 258 9.19 -22.08 4.40
N ALA A 259 9.45 -21.47 3.24
CA ALA A 259 10.77 -20.88 2.95
C ALA A 259 11.07 -19.68 3.86
N LEU A 260 10.07 -18.85 4.18
CA LEU A 260 10.24 -17.76 5.14
C LEU A 260 10.47 -18.30 6.55
N MET A 261 9.74 -19.33 6.96
CA MET A 261 9.97 -20.00 8.25
C MET A 261 11.41 -20.52 8.37
N ALA A 262 11.90 -21.26 7.37
CA ALA A 262 13.27 -21.77 7.34
C ALA A 262 14.33 -20.66 7.33
N HIS A 263 14.05 -19.54 6.66
CA HIS A 263 14.91 -18.36 6.67
C HIS A 263 14.99 -17.74 8.07
N VAL A 264 13.86 -17.53 8.75
CA VAL A 264 13.83 -17.00 10.12
C VAL A 264 14.56 -17.93 11.09
N GLU A 265 14.33 -19.25 11.01
CA GLU A 265 15.04 -20.24 11.82
C GLU A 265 16.56 -20.16 11.61
N THR A 266 16.99 -20.11 10.34
CA THR A 266 18.42 -20.03 10.00
C THR A 266 19.04 -18.73 10.52
N THR A 267 18.37 -17.59 10.34
CA THR A 267 18.86 -16.28 10.81
C THR A 267 18.96 -16.24 12.33
N LEU A 268 18.00 -16.83 13.05
CA LEU A 268 18.08 -16.94 14.50
C LEU A 268 19.21 -17.90 14.92
N ALA A 269 19.28 -19.10 14.32
CA ALA A 269 20.27 -20.12 14.66
C ALA A 269 21.72 -19.70 14.36
N ALA A 270 21.96 -18.89 13.33
CA ALA A 270 23.29 -18.39 12.98
C ALA A 270 23.95 -17.56 14.09
N ASP A 271 23.14 -16.89 14.92
CA ASP A 271 23.63 -16.10 16.08
C ASP A 271 23.68 -16.93 17.38
N PHE A 272 22.93 -18.04 17.46
CA PHE A 272 22.95 -19.00 18.57
C PHE A 272 23.90 -20.17 18.30
N THR A 273 25.19 -19.92 18.09
CA THR A 273 26.26 -20.94 17.92
C THR A 273 26.58 -21.75 19.20
N SER A 274 25.55 -22.16 19.94
CA SER A 274 25.66 -23.14 21.03
C SER A 274 24.55 -24.20 21.05
N PHE A 275 23.65 -24.21 20.07
CA PHE A 275 22.78 -25.37 19.84
C PHE A 275 23.24 -26.12 18.59
N ASP A 276 23.88 -27.26 18.85
CA ASP A 276 24.33 -28.22 17.86
C ASP A 276 23.09 -28.86 17.20
N ILE A 277 22.61 -28.24 16.13
CA ILE A 277 21.60 -28.83 15.25
C ILE A 277 22.35 -29.33 14.02
N SER A 278 22.62 -30.64 13.98
CA SER A 278 23.30 -31.31 12.86
C SER A 278 22.62 -30.99 11.52
N PRO A 279 23.36 -30.56 10.50
CA PRO A 279 22.84 -30.25 9.16
C PRO A 279 22.74 -31.52 8.31
N GLU A 280 21.99 -32.50 8.78
CA GLU A 280 21.68 -33.72 8.03
C GLU A 280 20.18 -33.76 7.73
N HIS A 281 19.84 -34.03 6.47
CA HIS A 281 18.52 -33.95 5.82
C HIS A 281 18.13 -32.62 5.13
N ARG A 282 18.91 -32.16 4.15
CA ARG A 282 18.36 -31.35 3.04
C ARG A 282 18.23 -32.19 1.78
N ALA A 283 17.26 -33.10 1.78
CA ALA A 283 16.67 -33.56 0.53
C ALA A 283 15.78 -32.42 -0.03
N PRO A 284 15.58 -32.31 -1.35
CA PRO A 284 14.57 -31.42 -1.90
C PRO A 284 13.20 -31.88 -1.41
N LEU A 285 12.73 -31.31 -0.30
CA LEU A 285 11.40 -31.55 0.22
C LEU A 285 10.41 -30.90 -0.74
N LYS A 286 9.40 -31.66 -1.16
CA LYS A 286 8.16 -31.11 -1.73
C LYS A 286 7.52 -30.31 -0.61
N ILE A 287 7.15 -29.05 -0.86
CA ILE A 287 6.57 -28.25 0.20
C ILE A 287 5.24 -27.65 -0.23
N GLU A 288 4.23 -27.95 0.57
CA GLU A 288 2.93 -27.30 0.59
C GLU A 288 2.94 -26.16 1.61
N LEU A 289 2.09 -25.15 1.40
CA LEU A 289 1.89 -24.09 2.39
C LEU A 289 1.39 -24.69 3.72
N LEU A 290 1.68 -24.02 4.84
CA LEU A 290 1.24 -24.51 6.15
C LEU A 290 -0.28 -24.68 6.19
N ASP A 291 -0.73 -25.82 6.71
CA ASP A 291 -2.14 -26.12 6.98
C ASP A 291 -2.62 -25.53 8.31
N ASN A 292 -3.93 -25.65 8.58
CA ASN A 292 -4.54 -25.11 9.80
C ASN A 292 -3.98 -25.74 11.09
N ASP A 293 -3.61 -27.02 11.06
CA ASP A 293 -3.01 -27.71 12.20
C ASP A 293 -1.61 -27.15 12.51
N ALA A 294 -0.82 -26.86 11.48
CA ALA A 294 0.47 -26.19 11.62
C ALA A 294 0.32 -24.76 12.14
N LEU A 295 -0.66 -24.00 11.65
CA LEU A 295 -0.98 -22.66 12.16
C LEU A 295 -1.36 -22.70 13.64
N GLY A 296 -2.13 -23.71 14.08
CA GLY A 296 -2.47 -23.90 15.49
C GLY A 296 -1.25 -24.08 16.39
N ARG A 297 -0.27 -24.90 15.96
CA ARG A 297 1.00 -25.09 16.70
C ARG A 297 1.83 -23.80 16.79
N VAL A 298 1.86 -22.99 15.72
CA VAL A 298 2.54 -21.70 15.74
C VAL A 298 1.83 -20.70 16.66
N TYR A 299 0.49 -20.68 16.63
CA TYR A 299 -0.35 -19.78 17.42
C TYR A 299 -0.03 -19.83 18.92
N GLU A 300 0.19 -21.03 19.47
CA GLU A 300 0.54 -21.21 20.90
C GLU A 300 1.82 -20.48 21.33
N SER A 301 2.73 -20.19 20.39
CA SER A 301 4.01 -19.54 20.66
C SER A 301 4.03 -18.03 20.36
N LEU A 302 3.00 -17.49 19.70
CA LEU A 302 3.03 -16.11 19.18
C LEU A 302 3.20 -15.06 20.27
N ASP A 303 2.45 -15.15 21.36
CA ASP A 303 2.52 -14.17 22.47
C ASP A 303 3.89 -14.19 23.15
N LEU A 304 4.50 -15.37 23.29
CA LEU A 304 5.83 -15.53 23.85
C LEU A 304 6.89 -14.88 22.95
N ILE A 305 6.80 -15.12 21.63
CA ILE A 305 7.70 -14.53 20.63
C ILE A 305 7.57 -13.00 20.60
N ASP A 306 6.35 -12.47 20.57
CA ASP A 306 6.10 -11.02 20.59
C ASP A 306 6.62 -10.37 21.88
N GLY A 307 6.39 -11.03 23.03
CA GLY A 307 6.94 -10.60 24.32
C GLY A 307 8.47 -10.53 24.31
N TRP A 308 9.13 -11.55 23.76
CA TRP A 308 10.59 -11.57 23.60
C TRP A 308 11.10 -10.48 22.65
N MET A 309 10.46 -10.29 21.49
CA MET A 309 10.80 -9.23 20.53
C MET A 309 10.71 -7.84 21.16
N LYS A 310 9.64 -7.57 21.93
CA LYS A 310 9.47 -6.31 22.67
C LYS A 310 10.57 -6.13 23.73
N ALA A 311 10.91 -7.19 24.46
CA ALA A 311 11.97 -7.15 25.46
C ALA A 311 13.36 -6.87 24.85
N VAL A 312 13.68 -7.47 23.70
CA VAL A 312 14.93 -7.20 22.96
C VAL A 312 15.00 -5.74 22.51
N ARG A 313 13.93 -5.21 21.90
CA ARG A 313 13.86 -3.79 21.50
C ARG A 313 14.06 -2.85 22.69
N GLY A 314 13.35 -3.10 23.79
CA GLY A 314 13.50 -2.31 25.01
C GLY A 314 14.92 -2.37 25.58
N ARG A 315 15.58 -3.53 25.51
CA ARG A 315 16.98 -3.66 25.93
C ARG A 315 17.93 -2.86 25.03
N ILE A 316 17.76 -2.93 23.71
CA ILE A 316 18.56 -2.14 22.75
C ILE A 316 18.42 -0.64 23.05
N GLU A 317 17.21 -0.16 23.29
CA GLU A 317 16.95 1.25 23.63
C GLU A 317 17.68 1.66 24.91
N VAL A 318 17.64 0.82 25.95
CA VAL A 318 18.37 1.06 27.20
C VAL A 318 19.88 1.15 26.95
N GLU A 319 20.46 0.26 26.14
CA GLU A 319 21.89 0.29 25.81
C GLU A 319 22.27 1.57 25.03
N LEU A 320 21.47 1.95 24.02
CA LEU A 320 21.70 3.16 23.23
C LEU A 320 21.57 4.44 24.10
N LEU A 321 20.59 4.49 25.02
CA LEU A 321 20.42 5.60 25.97
C LEU A 321 21.56 5.68 26.99
N ALA A 322 22.18 4.54 27.33
CA ALA A 322 23.37 4.48 28.16
C ALA A 322 24.66 4.87 27.40
N GLY A 323 24.57 5.15 26.09
CA GLY A 323 25.69 5.51 25.23
C GLY A 323 26.46 4.32 24.66
N ASN A 324 25.98 3.09 24.85
CA ASN A 324 26.58 1.90 24.28
C ASN A 324 26.12 1.72 22.82
N ALA A 325 27.05 1.31 21.95
CA ALA A 325 26.71 1.00 20.57
C ALA A 325 26.08 -0.39 20.46
N VAL A 326 24.96 -0.49 19.75
CA VAL A 326 24.37 -1.77 19.32
C VAL A 326 24.42 -1.80 17.79
N PRO A 327 25.26 -2.66 17.17
CA PRO A 327 25.42 -2.73 15.71
C PRO A 327 24.08 -2.86 14.97
N GLY A 328 23.97 -2.19 13.83
CA GLY A 328 22.74 -2.18 13.01
C GLY A 328 21.62 -1.26 13.52
N THR A 329 21.82 -0.57 14.65
CA THR A 329 20.81 0.33 15.23
C THR A 329 21.40 1.70 15.55
N LYS A 330 20.53 2.71 15.66
CA LYS A 330 20.91 4.07 16.09
C LYS A 330 19.77 4.73 16.85
N LEU A 331 20.11 5.59 17.80
CA LEU A 331 19.15 6.48 18.46
C LEU A 331 18.91 7.70 17.55
N VAL A 332 17.65 8.00 17.28
CA VAL A 332 17.24 9.19 16.50
C VAL A 332 16.24 10.00 17.31
N ALA A 333 16.16 11.30 17.06
CA ALA A 333 15.11 12.12 17.64
C ALA A 333 13.74 11.59 17.22
N GLY A 334 12.80 11.53 18.17
CA GLY A 334 11.41 11.27 17.87
C GLY A 334 10.86 12.32 16.90
N ARG A 335 9.78 11.99 16.18
CA ARG A 335 9.11 12.95 15.29
C ARG A 335 8.65 14.15 16.10
N ARG A 336 8.78 15.36 15.52
CA ARG A 336 8.22 16.58 16.12
C ARG A 336 6.70 16.39 16.26
N GLY A 337 6.15 16.75 17.42
CA GLY A 337 4.70 16.73 17.63
C GLY A 337 3.99 17.72 16.71
N ALA A 338 2.67 17.55 16.56
CA ALA A 338 1.85 18.48 15.78
C ALA A 338 2.04 19.92 16.25
N ARG A 339 2.14 20.86 15.30
CA ARG A 339 2.16 22.30 15.59
C ARG A 339 0.88 22.65 16.33
N LYS A 340 1.02 23.35 17.45
CA LYS A 340 -0.11 23.88 18.24
C LYS A 340 0.08 25.37 18.39
N TRP A 341 -1.01 26.13 18.39
CA TRP A 341 -0.97 27.51 18.82
C TRP A 341 -0.42 27.58 20.24
N SER A 342 0.50 28.50 20.49
CA SER A 342 0.98 28.79 21.85
C SER A 342 -0.16 29.26 22.75
N SER A 343 -1.12 29.99 22.17
CA SER A 343 -2.38 30.39 22.79
C SER A 343 -3.46 30.43 21.71
N THR A 344 -4.52 29.63 21.89
CA THR A 344 -5.66 29.62 20.96
C THR A 344 -6.37 30.97 20.94
N ASP A 345 -6.48 31.65 22.09
CA ASP A 345 -7.16 32.95 22.20
C ASP A 345 -6.39 34.05 21.45
N GLU A 346 -5.05 34.06 21.55
CA GLU A 346 -4.21 35.03 20.84
C GLU A 346 -4.22 34.76 19.33
N ALA A 347 -4.17 33.49 18.92
CA ALA A 347 -4.29 33.11 17.53
C ALA A 347 -5.66 33.56 16.97
N GLU A 348 -6.75 33.28 17.69
CA GLU A 348 -8.09 33.68 17.29
C GLU A 348 -8.24 35.20 17.17
N ALA A 349 -7.72 35.97 18.15
CA ALA A 349 -7.75 37.43 18.10
C ALA A 349 -6.95 37.99 16.91
N LEU A 350 -5.78 37.40 16.63
CA LEU A 350 -4.94 37.79 15.50
C LEU A 350 -5.61 37.47 14.16
N LEU A 351 -6.16 36.26 14.00
CA LEU A 351 -6.87 35.83 12.79
C LEU A 351 -8.12 36.71 12.56
N LYS A 352 -8.88 37.05 13.61
CA LYS A 352 -9.98 38.03 13.55
C LYS A 352 -9.49 39.41 13.08
N SER A 353 -8.34 39.88 13.58
CA SER A 353 -7.77 41.18 13.19
C SER A 353 -7.37 41.23 11.71
N MET A 354 -7.00 40.08 11.14
CA MET A 354 -6.70 39.91 9.71
C MET A 354 -7.96 39.82 8.84
N ARG A 355 -9.16 39.87 9.45
CA ARG A 355 -10.47 39.80 8.78
C ARG A 355 -10.72 38.50 8.02
N LEU A 356 -10.16 37.39 8.51
CA LEU A 356 -10.58 36.06 8.06
C LEU A 356 -12.06 35.84 8.41
N LYS A 357 -12.77 35.15 7.53
CA LYS A 357 -14.14 34.72 7.77
C LYS A 357 -14.18 33.60 8.81
N GLN A 358 -15.36 33.38 9.39
CA GLN A 358 -15.54 32.41 10.46
C GLN A 358 -15.27 30.97 9.99
N ASP A 359 -15.63 30.63 8.76
CA ASP A 359 -15.35 29.36 8.09
C ASP A 359 -13.87 29.19 7.66
N GLU A 360 -13.11 30.28 7.56
CA GLU A 360 -11.65 30.25 7.34
C GLU A 360 -10.87 30.09 8.66
N MET A 361 -11.50 30.40 9.80
CA MET A 361 -10.87 30.40 11.12
C MET A 361 -11.25 29.17 11.97
N TYR A 362 -12.41 28.56 11.72
CA TYR A 362 -12.89 27.40 12.46
C TYR A 362 -13.37 26.29 11.53
N THR A 363 -12.93 25.06 11.82
CA THR A 363 -13.48 23.84 11.20
C THR A 363 -14.69 23.37 12.02
N PHE A 364 -15.90 23.46 11.46
CA PHE A 364 -17.12 23.00 12.14
C PHE A 364 -17.47 21.58 11.71
N LYS A 365 -17.38 20.62 12.64
CA LYS A 365 -17.89 19.25 12.46
C LYS A 365 -19.16 19.00 13.27
N VAL A 366 -20.06 18.17 12.75
CA VAL A 366 -21.23 17.70 13.51
C VAL A 366 -20.74 16.88 14.71
N ILE A 367 -21.26 17.17 15.90
CA ILE A 367 -20.88 16.48 17.13
C ILE A 367 -21.23 14.98 17.09
N SER A 368 -20.43 14.15 17.75
CA SER A 368 -20.65 12.70 17.77
C SER A 368 -21.96 12.32 18.50
N PRO A 369 -22.53 11.11 18.26
CA PRO A 369 -23.69 10.62 19.00
C PRO A 369 -23.51 10.72 20.52
N THR A 370 -22.32 10.38 21.04
CA THR A 370 -22.01 10.47 22.48
C THR A 370 -21.98 11.91 22.99
N GLN A 371 -21.48 12.86 22.19
CA GLN A 371 -21.49 14.28 22.55
C GLN A 371 -22.91 14.84 22.52
N ALA A 372 -23.70 14.49 21.50
CA ALA A 372 -25.10 14.84 21.39
C ALA A 372 -25.93 14.25 22.54
N GLU A 373 -25.64 13.02 22.96
CA GLU A 373 -26.27 12.37 24.13
C GLU A 373 -26.00 13.17 25.40
N LYS A 374 -24.73 13.51 25.66
CA LYS A 374 -24.34 14.29 26.84
C LYS A 374 -25.05 15.64 26.90
N LEU A 375 -25.24 16.31 25.76
CA LEU A 375 -25.92 17.61 25.68
C LEU A 375 -27.44 17.48 25.80
N LEU A 376 -28.05 16.51 25.11
CA LEU A 376 -29.49 16.49 24.90
C LEU A 376 -30.24 15.51 25.81
N ALA A 377 -29.63 14.40 26.22
CA ALA A 377 -30.33 13.34 26.94
C ALA A 377 -30.88 13.83 28.29
N LYS A 378 -30.15 14.71 28.98
CA LYS A 378 -30.57 15.29 30.27
C LYS A 378 -31.42 16.55 30.11
N GLU A 379 -31.00 17.49 29.26
CA GLU A 379 -31.66 18.81 29.14
C GLU A 379 -32.89 18.78 28.22
N SER A 380 -32.96 17.87 27.25
CA SER A 380 -34.05 17.78 26.28
C SER A 380 -34.27 16.35 25.76
N PRO A 381 -34.80 15.43 26.61
CA PRO A 381 -34.97 14.02 26.26
C PRO A 381 -35.79 13.77 24.98
N ARG A 382 -36.77 14.64 24.69
CA ARG A 382 -37.57 14.56 23.45
C ARG A 382 -36.77 14.84 22.18
N ARG A 383 -35.74 15.71 22.26
CA ARG A 383 -34.84 15.98 21.13
C ARG A 383 -33.81 14.87 20.99
N TRP A 384 -33.30 14.35 22.11
CA TRP A 384 -32.42 13.18 22.10
C TRP A 384 -33.04 12.00 21.35
N LYS A 385 -34.30 11.64 21.63
CA LYS A 385 -34.98 10.54 20.90
C LYS A 385 -35.01 10.69 19.37
N LYS A 386 -34.99 11.91 18.84
CA LYS A 386 -34.92 12.15 17.38
C LYS A 386 -33.51 11.99 16.82
N VAL A 387 -32.49 12.27 17.62
CA VAL A 387 -31.09 12.10 17.24
C VAL A 387 -30.68 10.64 17.40
N GLU A 388 -31.12 10.00 18.49
CA GLU A 388 -30.94 8.58 18.79
C GLU A 388 -31.45 7.70 17.65
N SER A 389 -32.56 8.06 16.99
CA SER A 389 -33.07 7.33 15.83
C SER A 389 -32.17 7.39 14.59
N LEU A 390 -31.14 8.25 14.58
CA LEU A 390 -30.13 8.32 13.52
C LEU A 390 -28.84 7.56 13.88
N VAL A 391 -28.74 7.03 15.11
CA VAL A 391 -27.56 6.30 15.57
C VAL A 391 -27.66 4.85 15.13
N THR A 392 -26.67 4.39 14.39
CA THR A 392 -26.47 2.99 14.04
C THR A 392 -25.23 2.45 14.76
N GLN A 393 -25.26 1.18 15.15
CA GLN A 393 -24.13 0.50 15.75
C GLN A 393 -24.03 -0.90 15.14
N ALA A 394 -22.90 -1.19 14.50
CA ALA A 394 -22.61 -2.51 13.99
C ALA A 394 -22.19 -3.46 15.12
N ASP A 395 -22.42 -4.75 14.93
CA ASP A 395 -21.92 -5.78 15.84
C ASP A 395 -20.39 -5.81 15.88
N GLY A 396 -19.84 -6.29 17.01
CA GLY A 396 -18.41 -6.45 17.18
C GLY A 396 -17.84 -7.43 16.15
N LYS A 397 -16.78 -7.04 15.45
CA LYS A 397 -16.13 -7.88 14.44
C LYS A 397 -15.57 -9.18 15.06
N PRO A 398 -15.63 -10.31 14.34
CA PRO A 398 -14.95 -11.55 14.74
C PRO A 398 -13.48 -11.31 15.08
N SER A 399 -12.98 -12.00 16.12
CA SER A 399 -11.58 -11.93 16.53
C SER A 399 -11.07 -13.33 16.90
N VAL A 400 -9.85 -13.67 16.50
CA VAL A 400 -9.21 -14.93 16.93
C VAL A 400 -8.93 -14.88 18.42
N ALA A 401 -9.25 -15.96 19.13
CA ALA A 401 -9.02 -16.11 20.55
C ALA A 401 -8.60 -17.56 20.87
N PRO A 402 -7.86 -17.79 21.97
CA PRO A 402 -7.54 -19.14 22.39
C PRO A 402 -8.80 -19.96 22.68
N GLU A 403 -8.72 -21.29 22.56
CA GLU A 403 -9.86 -22.19 22.81
C GLU A 403 -10.43 -22.07 24.24
N HIS A 404 -9.61 -21.59 25.20
CA HIS A 404 -10.02 -21.35 26.58
C HIS A 404 -10.68 -19.97 26.81
N ASP A 405 -10.86 -19.15 25.78
CA ASP A 405 -11.65 -17.92 25.86
C ASP A 405 -13.11 -18.26 26.17
N LYS A 406 -13.74 -17.47 27.05
CA LYS A 406 -15.12 -17.72 27.51
C LYS A 406 -16.18 -17.30 26.48
N ARG A 407 -15.81 -16.50 25.48
CA ARG A 407 -16.72 -16.08 24.41
C ARG A 407 -17.08 -17.29 23.53
N PRO A 408 -18.36 -17.45 23.13
CA PRO A 408 -18.74 -18.56 22.27
C PRO A 408 -18.05 -18.44 20.91
N ALA A 409 -17.62 -19.58 20.36
CA ALA A 409 -17.08 -19.65 19.00
C ALA A 409 -18.15 -19.28 17.97
N LEU A 410 -17.75 -18.54 16.94
CA LEU A 410 -18.61 -18.24 15.80
C LEU A 410 -18.63 -19.44 14.85
N VAL A 411 -19.81 -19.88 14.43
CA VAL A 411 -19.97 -20.88 13.36
C VAL A 411 -20.14 -20.12 12.06
N ILE A 412 -19.15 -20.23 11.17
CA ILE A 412 -19.18 -19.63 9.83
C ILE A 412 -19.44 -20.78 8.84
N GLU A 413 -20.55 -20.73 8.12
CA GLU A 413 -20.80 -21.67 7.03
C GLU A 413 -20.01 -21.20 5.79
N PRO A 414 -19.23 -22.07 5.14
CA PRO A 414 -18.57 -21.71 3.89
C PRO A 414 -19.63 -21.41 2.83
N VAL A 415 -19.50 -20.27 2.16
CA VAL A 415 -20.35 -19.92 1.00
C VAL A 415 -19.95 -20.87 -0.13
N VAL A 416 -20.71 -21.96 -0.29
CA VAL A 416 -20.61 -22.82 -1.47
C VAL A 416 -21.42 -22.13 -2.55
N ASP A 417 -20.75 -21.73 -3.63
CA ASP A 417 -21.34 -21.20 -4.86
C ASP A 417 -22.71 -21.83 -5.20
N GLU A 418 -23.81 -21.11 -4.95
CA GLU A 418 -25.14 -21.42 -5.48
C GLU A 418 -25.18 -21.10 -6.98
N PHE A 419 -24.40 -21.82 -7.80
CA PHE A 419 -24.70 -21.94 -9.21
C PHE A 419 -25.76 -23.05 -9.36
N GLU A 420 -27.03 -22.67 -9.36
CA GLU A 420 -28.09 -23.53 -9.89
C GLU A 420 -27.74 -23.86 -11.34
N ALA A 421 -27.40 -25.14 -11.58
CA ALA A 421 -27.31 -25.67 -12.93
C ALA A 421 -28.68 -25.54 -13.59
N VAL A 422 -28.81 -24.59 -14.52
CA VAL A 422 -29.94 -24.51 -15.44
C VAL A 422 -29.89 -25.77 -16.29
N THR A 423 -30.69 -26.78 -15.91
CA THR A 423 -31.03 -27.88 -16.78
C THR A 423 -31.78 -27.29 -17.96
N THR A 424 -31.13 -27.25 -19.13
CA THR A 424 -31.82 -27.00 -20.39
C THR A 424 -32.72 -28.19 -20.66
N GLU A 425 -33.99 -28.08 -20.25
CA GLU A 425 -35.05 -28.89 -20.84
C GLU A 425 -35.24 -28.41 -22.28
N ASP A 426 -34.74 -29.23 -23.19
CA ASP A 426 -35.04 -29.25 -24.61
C ASP A 426 -36.54 -29.58 -24.76
N ASP A 427 -37.36 -28.57 -25.03
CA ASP A 427 -38.75 -28.78 -25.43
C ASP A 427 -39.16 -27.64 -26.39
N GLY A 428 -39.36 -27.99 -27.66
CA GLY A 428 -39.94 -27.04 -28.63
C GLY A 428 -39.50 -27.15 -30.08
N GLY A 429 -39.26 -28.36 -30.58
CA GLY A 429 -39.35 -28.59 -32.02
C GLY A 429 -40.80 -28.51 -32.49
N ASP A 430 -41.26 -27.32 -32.86
CA ASP A 430 -42.26 -27.11 -33.91
C ASP A 430 -42.36 -25.62 -34.23
N LEU A 431 -42.02 -25.25 -35.47
CA LEU A 431 -42.79 -24.35 -36.35
C LEU A 431 -42.00 -24.09 -37.66
N VAL A 432 -42.43 -24.85 -38.69
CA VAL A 432 -42.33 -24.66 -40.15
C VAL A 432 -41.00 -24.93 -40.85
#